data_AF-A0A7Z9G797-F1
#
_entry.id   AF-A0A7Z9G797-F1
#
_cell.length_a   1.000
_cell.length_b   1.000
_cell.length_c   1.000
_cell.angle_alpha   90.00
_cell.angle_beta   90.00
_cell.angle_gamma   90.00
#
_symmetry.space_group_name_H-M   'P 1'
#
loop_
_entity.id
_entity.type
_entity.pdbx_description
1 polymer ?
#
loop_
_entity_poly.entity_id
_entity_poly.type
_entity_poly.pdbx_seq_one_letter_code
_entity_poly.pdbx_strand_id
1 'polypeptide(L)'
;MPVVPDTAIEYQQLMNKHLVLFGNPKSNKVLAALADQLPVKWEDNALVMGGRRFEGSSINMSFIYPNPLAPHRYILVQAGVTGRGTWLSAWLPRWLPDFVVYDNGVSVQRGGRLMDKRKPLWAGYFDRSWRLVE
;
A
#
# COMPACT_ATOMS: atom_id res chain seq x y z
N MET A 1 5.89 17.64 2.92
CA MET A 1 6.31 16.49 3.75
C MET A 1 7.72 16.11 3.33
N PRO A 2 8.67 15.91 4.27
CA PRO A 2 10.03 15.50 3.90
C PRO A 2 10.00 14.08 3.33
N VAL A 3 10.74 13.86 2.24
CA VAL A 3 11.00 12.52 1.69
C VAL A 3 12.36 12.09 2.22
N VAL A 4 12.38 10.95 2.90
CA VAL A 4 13.59 10.38 3.52
C VAL A 4 13.82 8.99 2.92
N PRO A 5 15.05 8.66 2.48
CA PRO A 5 15.38 7.30 2.09
C PRO A 5 15.12 6.32 3.23
N ASP A 6 14.65 5.12 2.91
CA ASP A 6 14.41 4.04 3.88
C ASP A 6 15.68 3.59 4.60
N THR A 7 16.86 3.87 4.03
CA THR A 7 18.17 3.61 4.63
C THR A 7 18.64 4.70 5.60
N ALA A 8 18.03 5.88 5.57
CA ALA A 8 18.42 7.04 6.38
C ALA A 8 17.35 7.41 7.42
N ILE A 9 16.25 6.67 7.48
CA ILE A 9 15.19 6.91 8.46
C ILE A 9 15.64 6.45 9.85
N GLU A 10 15.44 7.33 10.82
CA GLU A 10 15.78 7.03 12.21
C GLU A 10 14.61 6.33 12.93
N TYR A 11 14.93 5.48 13.90
CA TYR A 11 13.93 4.77 14.70
C TYR A 11 12.91 5.72 15.36
N GLN A 12 13.38 6.87 15.85
CA GLN A 12 12.52 7.87 16.48
C GLN A 12 11.50 8.45 15.50
N GLN A 13 11.85 8.56 14.21
CA GLN A 13 10.93 9.01 13.16
C GLN A 13 9.88 7.94 12.84
N LEU A 14 10.26 6.66 12.87
CA LEU A 14 9.32 5.55 12.70
C LEU A 14 8.25 5.52 13.80
N MET A 15 8.63 5.86 15.03
CA MET A 15 7.71 5.86 16.17
C MET A 15 6.88 7.13 16.31
N ASN A 16 7.37 8.28 15.84
CA ASN A 16 6.77 9.59 16.13
C ASN A 16 5.98 10.21 14.99
N LYS A 17 5.88 9.54 13.83
CA LYS A 17 5.19 10.07 12.65
C LYS A 17 4.20 9.07 12.06
N HIS A 18 3.20 9.60 11.35
CA HIS A 18 2.50 8.80 10.34
C HIS A 18 3.40 8.72 9.11
N LEU A 19 3.52 7.52 8.53
CA LEU A 19 4.46 7.27 7.44
C LEU A 19 3.70 6.98 6.15
N VAL A 20 4.24 7.47 5.04
CA VAL A 20 3.86 6.99 3.71
C VAL A 20 5.03 6.15 3.20
N LEU A 21 4.79 4.87 2.98
CA LEU A 21 5.80 3.90 2.55
C LEU A 21 5.55 3.52 1.10
N PHE A 22 6.56 3.69 0.26
CA PHE A 22 6.51 3.36 -1.15
C PHE A 22 7.23 2.04 -1.42
N GLY A 23 6.64 1.20 -2.28
CA GLY A 23 7.24 -0.04 -2.77
C GLY A 23 6.73 -1.29 -2.05
N ASN A 24 7.59 -2.29 -1.92
CA ASN A 24 7.28 -3.58 -1.30
C ASN A 24 8.47 -4.04 -0.44
N PRO A 25 8.39 -5.17 0.28
CA PRO A 25 9.48 -5.68 1.12
C PRO A 25 10.84 -5.86 0.40
N LYS A 26 10.87 -6.04 -0.93
CA LYS A 26 12.13 -6.13 -1.69
C LYS A 26 12.76 -4.77 -1.97
N SER A 27 11.97 -3.69 -2.02
CA SER A 27 12.43 -2.35 -2.41
C SER A 27 12.42 -1.32 -1.29
N ASN A 28 11.86 -1.65 -0.13
CA ASN A 28 11.78 -0.76 1.02
C ASN A 28 12.07 -1.53 2.31
N LYS A 29 13.18 -1.19 2.97
CA LYS A 29 13.67 -1.87 4.18
C LYS A 29 12.72 -1.73 5.38
N VAL A 30 11.99 -0.61 5.47
CA VAL A 30 10.98 -0.43 6.53
C VAL A 30 9.83 -1.40 6.30
N LEU A 31 9.34 -1.52 5.06
CA LEU A 31 8.31 -2.52 4.74
C LEU A 31 8.82 -3.95 4.95
N ALA A 32 10.08 -4.23 4.63
CA ALA A 32 10.69 -5.54 4.88
C ALA A 32 10.67 -5.91 6.36
N ALA A 33 11.02 -4.98 7.24
CA ALA A 33 11.02 -5.19 8.69
C ALA A 33 9.61 -5.36 9.28
N LEU A 34 8.58 -4.83 8.63
CA LEU A 34 7.20 -4.89 9.09
C LEU A 34 6.38 -5.99 8.43
N ALA A 35 6.87 -6.63 7.36
CA ALA A 35 6.11 -7.46 6.44
C ALA A 35 5.23 -8.52 7.14
N ASP A 36 5.78 -9.22 8.14
CA ASP A 36 5.09 -10.30 8.86
C ASP A 36 3.96 -9.81 9.78
N GLN A 37 3.88 -8.51 10.04
CA GLN A 37 2.89 -7.87 10.91
C GLN A 37 1.79 -7.13 10.12
N LEU A 38 1.89 -7.12 8.79
CA LEU A 38 0.95 -6.45 7.91
C LEU A 38 -0.14 -7.42 7.43
N PRO A 39 -1.35 -6.93 7.08
CA PRO A 39 -2.44 -7.77 6.57
C PRO A 39 -2.19 -8.25 5.13
N VAL A 40 -1.04 -7.93 4.54
CA VAL A 40 -0.69 -8.17 3.14
C VAL A 40 0.66 -8.85 3.06
N LYS A 41 0.76 -9.84 2.17
CA LYS A 41 2.00 -10.48 1.75
C LYS A 41 2.27 -10.18 0.29
N TRP A 42 3.50 -9.80 -0.01
CA TRP A 42 3.99 -9.61 -1.38
C TRP A 42 4.76 -10.84 -1.81
N GLU A 43 4.39 -11.38 -2.97
CA GLU A 43 5.10 -12.45 -3.67
C GLU A 43 5.72 -11.88 -4.95
N ASP A 44 6.52 -12.69 -5.65
CA ASP A 44 7.24 -12.25 -6.85
C ASP A 44 6.34 -11.74 -7.97
N ASN A 45 5.16 -12.35 -8.13
CA ASN A 45 4.19 -11.99 -9.16
C ASN A 45 2.75 -11.97 -8.61
N ALA A 46 2.60 -11.79 -7.30
CA ALA A 46 1.28 -11.75 -6.68
C ALA A 46 1.27 -10.95 -5.38
N LEU A 47 0.05 -10.63 -4.95
CA LEU A 47 -0.25 -10.02 -3.68
C LEU A 47 -1.32 -10.85 -2.98
N VAL A 48 -1.10 -11.16 -1.70
CA VAL A 48 -2.04 -11.94 -0.90
C VAL A 48 -2.55 -11.10 0.27
N MET A 49 -3.86 -10.99 0.41
CA MET A 49 -4.51 -10.23 1.48
C MET A 49 -5.86 -10.89 1.82
N GLY A 50 -6.10 -11.18 3.10
CA GLY A 50 -7.37 -11.78 3.55
C GLY A 50 -7.73 -13.09 2.86
N GLY A 51 -6.75 -13.95 2.59
CA GLY A 51 -6.95 -15.21 1.87
C GLY A 51 -7.17 -15.08 0.35
N ARG A 52 -7.27 -13.85 -0.18
CA ARG A 52 -7.36 -13.60 -1.62
C ARG A 52 -5.98 -13.40 -2.21
N ARG A 53 -5.72 -14.03 -3.35
CA ARG A 53 -4.48 -13.89 -4.12
C ARG A 53 -4.77 -13.13 -5.41
N PHE A 54 -4.01 -12.06 -5.66
CA PHE A 54 -4.09 -11.23 -6.85
C PHE A 54 -2.80 -11.42 -7.65
N GLU A 55 -2.87 -12.12 -8.77
CA GLU A 55 -1.72 -12.49 -9.59
C GLU A 55 -1.51 -11.53 -10.75
N GLY A 56 -0.25 -11.22 -11.05
CA GLY A 56 0.16 -10.46 -12.21
C GLY A 56 1.08 -9.28 -11.89
N SER A 57 1.96 -8.97 -12.84
CA SER A 57 2.90 -7.84 -12.75
C SER A 57 2.21 -6.47 -12.80
N SER A 58 0.94 -6.44 -13.16
CA SER A 58 0.11 -5.26 -13.21
C SER A 58 -0.61 -4.95 -11.90
N ILE A 59 -0.54 -5.84 -10.90
CA ILE A 59 -1.24 -5.68 -9.63
C ILE A 59 -0.55 -4.62 -8.77
N ASN A 60 -1.37 -3.77 -8.17
CA ASN A 60 -0.98 -2.69 -7.30
C ASN A 60 -1.96 -2.58 -6.13
N MET A 61 -1.51 -1.93 -5.08
CA MET A 61 -2.30 -1.74 -3.87
C MET A 61 -1.95 -0.44 -3.17
N SER A 62 -2.96 0.17 -2.56
CA SER A 62 -2.76 1.13 -1.49
C SER A 62 -3.59 0.76 -0.29
N PHE A 63 -3.02 0.86 0.90
CA PHE A 63 -3.77 0.62 2.14
C PHE A 63 -3.20 1.41 3.32
N ILE A 64 -4.06 1.73 4.28
CA ILE A 64 -3.71 2.28 5.58
C ILE A 64 -3.78 1.19 6.66
N TYR A 65 -2.85 1.19 7.60
CA TYR A 65 -2.82 0.24 8.72
C TYR A 65 -2.15 0.85 9.95
N PRO A 66 -2.46 0.39 11.19
CA PRO A 66 -1.73 0.81 12.38
C PRO A 66 -0.25 0.49 12.22
N ASN A 67 0.62 1.42 12.60
CA ASN A 67 2.05 1.19 12.58
C ASN A 67 2.40 0.12 13.63
N PRO A 68 2.95 -1.05 13.26
CA PRO A 68 3.27 -2.09 14.23
C PRO A 68 4.29 -1.65 15.30
N LEU A 69 5.13 -0.64 15.00
CA LEU A 69 6.09 -0.07 15.95
C LEU A 69 5.49 1.05 16.83
N ALA A 70 4.33 1.59 16.45
CA ALA A 70 3.65 2.66 17.16
C ALA A 70 2.13 2.59 16.91
N PRO A 71 1.39 1.74 17.67
CA PRO A 71 -0.02 1.43 17.39
C PRO A 71 -0.98 2.63 17.40
N HIS A 72 -0.59 3.75 18.01
CA HIS A 72 -1.34 5.01 17.97
C HIS A 72 -1.12 5.83 16.69
N ARG A 73 -0.34 5.31 15.74
CA ARG A 73 0.01 5.95 14.47
C ARG A 73 -0.30 5.01 13.32
N TYR A 74 -0.21 5.56 12.11
CA TYR A 74 -0.57 4.86 10.89
C TYR A 74 0.58 4.84 9.89
N ILE A 75 0.63 3.76 9.13
CA ILE A 75 1.36 3.68 7.87
C ILE A 75 0.35 3.69 6.73
N LEU A 76 0.63 4.47 5.70
CA LEU A 76 -0.01 4.37 4.40
C LEU A 76 0.99 3.71 3.46
N VAL A 77 0.63 2.55 2.92
CA VAL A 77 1.48 1.84 1.98
C VAL A 77 0.96 2.08 0.57
N GLN A 78 1.90 2.40 -0.31
CA GLN A 78 1.69 2.67 -1.73
C GLN A 78 2.62 1.75 -2.51
N ALA A 79 2.07 0.66 -3.03
CA ALA A 79 2.83 -0.47 -3.53
C ALA A 79 2.34 -0.94 -4.89
N GLY A 80 3.27 -1.30 -5.77
CA GLY A 80 2.99 -2.09 -6.97
C GLY A 80 3.87 -3.33 -7.02
N VAL A 81 3.43 -4.35 -7.77
CA VAL A 81 4.31 -5.48 -8.13
C VAL A 81 5.52 -4.96 -8.94
N THR A 82 5.34 -3.88 -9.71
CA THR A 82 6.41 -3.19 -10.45
C THR A 82 6.71 -1.79 -9.92
N GLY A 83 7.91 -1.27 -10.19
CA GLY A 83 8.28 0.11 -9.85
C GLY A 83 7.38 1.16 -10.53
N ARG A 84 6.94 0.90 -11.77
CA ARG A 84 5.95 1.73 -12.47
C ARG A 84 4.61 1.75 -11.73
N GLY A 85 4.14 0.59 -11.29
CA GLY A 85 2.91 0.47 -10.52
C GLY A 85 2.97 1.23 -9.19
N THR A 86 4.11 1.13 -8.51
CA THR A 86 4.41 1.92 -7.30
C THR A 86 4.35 3.42 -7.59
N TRP A 87 4.99 3.90 -8.66
CA TRP A 87 4.96 5.32 -9.04
C TRP A 87 3.54 5.82 -9.35
N LEU A 88 2.71 5.00 -10.01
CA LEU A 88 1.33 5.36 -10.34
C LEU A 88 0.43 5.50 -9.10
N SER A 89 0.73 4.81 -8.00
CA SER A 89 -0.07 4.89 -6.77
C SER A 89 -0.09 6.30 -6.13
N ALA A 90 0.91 7.15 -6.44
CA ALA A 90 0.91 8.54 -6.01
C ALA A 90 -0.24 9.38 -6.61
N TRP A 91 -0.92 8.88 -7.65
CA TRP A 91 -1.97 9.57 -8.40
C TRP A 91 -3.39 9.07 -8.06
N LEU A 92 -3.53 8.42 -6.92
CA LEU A 92 -4.81 7.92 -6.43
C LEU A 92 -5.79 9.07 -6.07
N PRO A 93 -7.12 8.83 -6.16
CA PRO A 93 -8.14 9.74 -5.65
C PRO A 93 -7.97 10.02 -4.15
N ARG A 94 -8.45 11.20 -3.70
CA ARG A 94 -8.36 11.59 -2.29
C ARG A 94 -9.30 10.80 -1.37
N TRP A 95 -10.32 10.15 -1.91
CA TRP A 95 -11.40 9.50 -1.16
C TRP A 95 -11.38 7.99 -1.42
N LEU A 96 -10.32 7.33 -0.96
CA LEU A 96 -10.23 5.88 -1.01
C LEU A 96 -10.77 5.26 0.28
N PRO A 97 -11.31 4.04 0.21
CA PRO A 97 -11.51 3.23 1.40
C PRO A 97 -10.14 2.78 1.97
N ASP A 98 -10.14 2.11 3.13
CA ASP A 98 -8.89 1.82 3.85
C ASP A 98 -7.89 0.97 3.07
N PHE A 99 -8.37 0.13 2.16
CA PHE A 99 -7.52 -0.59 1.23
C PHE A 99 -8.15 -0.66 -0.16
N VAL A 100 -7.28 -0.69 -1.17
CA VAL A 100 -7.66 -0.90 -2.56
C VAL A 100 -6.59 -1.69 -3.30
N VAL A 101 -7.01 -2.72 -4.03
CA VAL A 101 -6.21 -3.54 -4.95
C VAL A 101 -6.69 -3.30 -6.39
N TYR A 102 -5.77 -3.12 -7.32
CA TYR A 102 -6.08 -2.76 -8.70
C TYR A 102 -5.00 -3.14 -9.71
N ASP A 103 -5.38 -3.25 -10.98
CA ASP A 103 -4.45 -3.50 -12.07
C ASP A 103 -4.07 -2.21 -12.85
N ASN A 104 -3.12 -2.34 -13.77
CA ASN A 104 -2.74 -1.27 -14.72
C ASN A 104 -3.86 -0.94 -15.72
N GLY A 105 -4.90 -1.76 -15.85
CA GLY A 105 -6.11 -1.42 -16.57
C GLY A 105 -6.82 -0.22 -15.92
N VAL A 106 -6.63 0.01 -14.63
CA VAL A 106 -7.15 1.19 -13.93
C VAL A 106 -6.30 2.46 -14.20
N SER A 107 -5.34 2.39 -15.14
CA SER A 107 -4.42 3.48 -15.49
C SER A 107 -5.12 4.77 -15.96
N VAL A 108 -4.42 5.85 -15.65
CA VAL A 108 -4.77 7.23 -15.93
C VAL A 108 -4.96 7.46 -17.44
N GLN A 109 -6.18 7.78 -17.88
CA GLN A 109 -6.35 8.52 -19.14
C GLN A 109 -5.56 9.84 -19.00
N ARG A 110 -4.83 10.30 -20.02
CA ARG A 110 -3.97 11.51 -19.94
C ARG A 110 -4.66 12.65 -19.14
N GLY A 111 -4.09 13.04 -18.00
CA GLY A 111 -4.63 14.09 -17.12
C GLY A 111 -5.66 13.65 -16.06
N GLY A 112 -6.03 12.37 -16.00
CA GLY A 112 -7.00 11.82 -15.06
C GLY A 112 -6.39 11.34 -13.74
N ARG A 113 -7.25 10.89 -12.81
CA ARG A 113 -6.81 10.15 -11.61
C ARG A 113 -6.81 8.66 -11.91
N LEU A 114 -6.01 7.91 -11.16
CA LEU A 114 -6.15 6.46 -11.14
C LEU A 114 -7.56 6.12 -10.64
N MET A 115 -8.24 5.13 -11.21
CA MET A 115 -9.60 4.70 -10.81
C MET A 115 -10.76 5.62 -11.17
N ASP A 116 -10.59 6.56 -12.09
CA ASP A 116 -11.64 7.51 -12.47
C ASP A 116 -12.89 6.84 -13.09
N LYS A 117 -12.70 5.88 -14.00
CA LYS A 117 -13.82 5.22 -14.75
C LYS A 117 -13.90 3.70 -14.58
N ARG A 118 -12.99 3.09 -13.81
CA ARG A 118 -12.84 1.63 -13.74
C ARG A 118 -12.86 1.17 -12.29
N LYS A 119 -13.57 0.08 -12.04
CA LYS A 119 -13.70 -0.52 -10.70
C LYS A 119 -12.37 -1.14 -10.26
N PRO A 120 -12.00 -1.02 -8.97
CA PRO A 120 -10.87 -1.76 -8.41
C PRO A 120 -11.13 -3.27 -8.44
N LEU A 121 -10.06 -4.07 -8.34
CA LEU A 121 -10.15 -5.52 -8.20
C LEU A 121 -10.75 -5.90 -6.84
N TRP A 122 -10.38 -5.15 -5.80
CA TRP A 122 -10.96 -5.26 -4.47
C TRP A 122 -10.73 -3.97 -3.69
N ALA A 123 -11.71 -3.54 -2.90
CA ALA A 123 -11.61 -2.34 -2.08
C ALA A 123 -12.55 -2.48 -0.88
N GLY A 124 -12.18 -1.88 0.25
CA GLY A 124 -12.99 -1.96 1.46
C GLY A 124 -12.36 -1.29 2.67
N TYR A 125 -13.05 -1.44 3.79
CA TYR A 125 -12.66 -0.89 5.08
C TYR A 125 -12.28 -2.03 6.02
N PHE A 126 -11.37 -1.77 6.95
CA PHE A 126 -11.15 -2.69 8.06
C PHE A 126 -12.25 -2.53 9.12
N ASP A 127 -12.46 -3.54 9.97
CA ASP A 127 -13.29 -3.35 11.17
C ASP A 127 -12.61 -2.39 12.17
N ARG A 128 -13.31 -2.08 13.27
CA ARG A 128 -12.77 -1.23 14.35
C ARG A 128 -11.53 -1.81 15.05
N SER A 129 -11.21 -3.08 14.79
CA SER A 129 -10.06 -3.80 15.30
C SER A 129 -8.98 -4.03 14.22
N TRP A 130 -9.07 -3.32 13.08
CA TRP A 130 -8.14 -3.42 11.95
C TRP A 130 -8.07 -4.79 11.29
N ARG A 131 -9.16 -5.55 11.32
CA ARG A 131 -9.28 -6.86 10.66
C ARG A 131 -10.08 -6.75 9.37
N LEU A 132 -9.77 -7.65 8.44
CA LEU A 132 -10.57 -7.84 7.23
C LEU A 132 -11.87 -8.56 7.62
N VAL A 133 -12.98 -7.96 7.23
CA VAL A 133 -14.33 -8.52 7.40
C VAL A 133 -14.80 -8.99 6.03
N GLU A 134 -15.35 -10.20 5.98
CA GLU A 134 -15.90 -10.80 4.74
C GLU A 134 -17.10 -10.04 4.18
#